data_AF-A0AAV0BXR0-F1
#
_entry.id   AF-A0AAV0BXR0-F1
#
_cell.length_a   1.000
_cell.length_b   1.000
_cell.length_c   1.000
_cell.angle_alpha   90.00
_cell.angle_beta   90.00
_cell.angle_gamma   90.00
#
_symmetry.space_group_name_H-M   'P 1'
#
loop_
_entity.id
_entity.type
_entity.pdbx_description
1 polymer ?
#
loop_
_entity_poly.entity_id
_entity_poly.type
_entity_poly.pdbx_seq_one_letter_code
_entity_poly.pdbx_strand_id
1 'polypeptide(L)'
;MCPDSICATTCQNNPEDVKVYIHRAITESRNTGIDILVAPYYEAYHWVLLVVWISRGIIFMYDSLRTSPMRRLLIMPLFSSVFRNICGGGQVKKITWKQMKCAKQTGGLECGFYIMRFMFDVVKSIAEGHDLDQV
;
A
#
# COMPACT_ATOMS: atom_id res chain seq x y z
N MET A 1 8.74 0.47 -1.93
CA MET A 1 8.54 1.60 -2.87
C MET A 1 9.02 2.89 -2.22
N CYS A 2 9.57 3.83 -2.99
CA CYS A 2 10.07 5.11 -2.48
C CYS A 2 8.90 6.03 -2.08
N PRO A 3 8.83 6.49 -0.81
CA PRO A 3 7.74 7.35 -0.36
C PRO A 3 7.62 8.66 -1.11
N ASP A 4 8.74 9.31 -1.46
CA ASP A 4 8.73 10.60 -2.18
C ASP A 4 8.09 10.48 -3.57
N SER A 5 8.28 9.33 -4.23
CA SER A 5 7.72 9.05 -5.55
C SER A 5 6.22 8.79 -5.53
N ILE A 6 5.63 8.53 -4.36
CA ILE A 6 4.19 8.20 -4.24
C ILE A 6 3.46 9.03 -3.21
N CYS A 7 4.07 10.04 -2.58
CA CYS A 7 3.41 10.83 -1.53
C CYS A 7 2.23 11.64 -2.08
N ALA A 8 1.38 12.15 -1.19
CA ALA A 8 0.18 12.90 -1.58
C ALA A 8 0.46 14.09 -2.51
N THR A 9 1.52 14.86 -2.24
CA THR A 9 1.92 16.00 -3.08
C THR A 9 2.28 15.54 -4.49
N THR A 10 3.06 14.47 -4.63
CA THR A 10 3.41 13.89 -5.94
C THR A 10 2.17 13.32 -6.64
N CYS A 11 1.23 12.71 -5.91
CA CYS A 11 -0.04 12.24 -6.46
C CYS A 11 -0.89 13.38 -7.04
N GLN A 12 -0.87 14.56 -6.41
CA GLN A 12 -1.62 15.73 -6.86
C GLN A 12 -0.96 16.40 -8.07
N ASN A 13 0.36 16.58 -8.01
CA ASN A 13 1.09 17.35 -9.02
C ASN A 13 1.43 16.53 -10.26
N ASN A 14 1.73 15.24 -10.09
CA ASN A 14 2.31 14.37 -11.12
C ASN A 14 1.63 12.98 -11.16
N PRO A 15 0.29 12.88 -11.26
CA PRO A 15 -0.42 11.60 -11.14
C PRO A 15 -0.01 10.56 -12.20
N GLU A 16 0.34 10.98 -13.42
CA GLU A 16 0.80 10.06 -14.47
C GLU A 16 2.19 9.49 -14.17
N ASP A 17 3.12 10.30 -13.67
CA ASP A 17 4.45 9.82 -13.26
C ASP A 17 4.34 8.81 -12.11
N VAL A 18 3.43 9.07 -11.16
CA VAL A 18 3.13 8.14 -10.08
C VAL A 18 2.56 6.82 -10.63
N LYS A 19 1.64 6.86 -11.61
CA LYS A 19 1.11 5.65 -12.24
C LYS A 19 2.21 4.87 -12.96
N VAL A 20 3.10 5.55 -13.70
CA VAL A 20 4.25 4.92 -14.36
C VAL A 20 5.18 4.27 -13.33
N TYR A 21 5.44 4.95 -12.22
CA TYR A 21 6.26 4.43 -11.12
C TYR A 21 5.64 3.17 -10.49
N ILE A 22 4.34 3.20 -10.17
CA ILE A 22 3.61 2.03 -9.63
C ILE A 22 3.62 0.88 -10.64
N HIS A 23 3.34 1.16 -11.92
CA HIS A 23 3.33 0.15 -12.97
C HIS A 23 4.68 -0.54 -13.09
N ARG A 24 5.77 0.25 -13.14
CA ARG A 24 7.13 -0.26 -13.18
C ARG A 24 7.44 -1.13 -11.97
N ALA A 25 7.15 -0.64 -10.75
CA ALA A 25 7.39 -1.39 -9.53
C ALA A 25 6.68 -2.76 -9.52
N ILE A 26 5.40 -2.80 -9.93
CA ILE A 26 4.64 -4.06 -10.00
C ILE A 26 5.22 -5.00 -11.07
N THR A 27 5.57 -4.46 -12.25
CA THR A 27 6.10 -5.26 -13.37
C THR A 27 7.46 -5.86 -13.03
N GLU A 28 8.37 -5.06 -12.48
CA GLU A 28 9.69 -5.52 -12.04
C GLU A 28 9.60 -6.55 -10.91
N SER A 29 8.66 -6.37 -9.97
CA SER A 29 8.43 -7.33 -8.90
C SER A 29 7.98 -8.69 -9.44
N ARG A 30 7.04 -8.70 -10.40
CA ARG A 30 6.62 -9.94 -11.07
C ARG A 30 7.78 -10.64 -11.78
N ASN A 31 8.63 -9.88 -12.48
CA ASN A 31 9.78 -10.43 -13.20
C ASN A 31 10.84 -11.04 -12.27
N THR A 32 10.89 -10.59 -11.01
CA THR A 32 11.83 -11.08 -9.98
C THR A 32 11.21 -12.12 -9.05
N GLY A 33 9.94 -12.49 -9.26
CA GLY A 33 9.21 -13.43 -8.40
C GLY A 33 8.75 -12.84 -7.07
N ILE A 34 8.87 -11.53 -6.87
CA ILE A 34 8.40 -10.82 -5.68
C ILE A 34 6.90 -10.54 -5.83
N ASP A 35 6.08 -11.08 -4.92
CA ASP A 35 4.62 -10.93 -4.96
C ASP A 35 4.08 -9.86 -4.00
N ILE A 36 4.91 -9.41 -3.06
CA ILE A 36 4.53 -8.45 -2.02
C ILE A 36 5.40 -7.20 -2.13
N LEU A 37 4.76 -6.05 -2.27
CA LEU A 37 5.40 -4.75 -2.20
C LEU A 37 5.01 -4.02 -0.93
N VAL A 38 6.01 -3.44 -0.26
CA VAL A 38 5.83 -2.61 0.93
C VAL A 38 6.01 -1.14 0.54
N ALA A 39 5.02 -0.31 0.85
CA ALA A 39 4.94 1.07 0.39
C ALA A 39 4.48 2.01 1.52
N PRO A 40 5.41 2.62 2.27
CA PRO A 40 5.10 3.73 3.15
C PRO A 40 4.58 4.91 2.32
N TYR A 41 3.44 5.46 2.74
CA TYR A 41 2.73 6.54 2.06
C TYR A 41 2.49 7.69 3.04
N TYR A 42 2.76 8.92 2.59
CA TYR A 42 2.59 10.12 3.40
C TYR A 42 1.51 11.04 2.82
N GLU A 43 0.51 11.35 3.65
CA GLU A 43 -0.60 12.25 3.30
C GLU A 43 -1.12 12.98 4.55
N ALA A 44 -1.27 14.30 4.43
CA ALA A 44 -1.84 15.15 5.49
C ALA A 44 -1.13 14.98 6.84
N TYR A 45 0.20 15.12 6.84
CA TYR A 45 1.05 15.01 8.04
C TYR A 45 1.01 13.65 8.74
N HIS A 46 0.64 12.61 8.01
CA HIS A 46 0.48 11.27 8.57
C HIS A 46 1.04 10.19 7.66
N TRP A 47 1.72 9.22 8.27
CA TRP A 47 2.25 8.05 7.59
C TRP A 47 1.26 6.88 7.66
N VAL A 48 1.04 6.25 6.51
CA VAL A 48 0.25 5.02 6.35
C VAL A 48 1.12 3.99 5.65
N LEU A 49 1.04 2.72 6.05
CA LEU A 49 1.73 1.65 5.34
C LEU A 49 0.77 0.91 4.42
N LEU A 50 1.12 0.84 3.14
CA LEU A 50 0.42 0.03 2.15
C LEU A 50 1.23 -1.24 1.89
N VAL A 51 0.58 -2.40 1.98
CA VAL A 51 1.16 -3.69 1.60
C VAL A 51 0.38 -4.23 0.42
N VAL A 52 1.03 -4.28 -0.74
CA VAL A 52 0.42 -4.62 -2.02
C VAL A 52 0.72 -6.09 -2.32
N TRP A 53 -0.33 -6.92 -2.35
CA TRP A 53 -0.26 -8.31 -2.77
C TRP A 53 -0.66 -8.41 -4.25
N ILE A 54 0.36 -8.56 -5.11
CA ILE A 54 0.23 -8.39 -6.56
C ILE A 54 -0.64 -9.49 -7.19
N SER A 55 -0.40 -10.76 -6.88
CA SER A 55 -1.11 -11.90 -7.46
C SER A 55 -2.59 -11.97 -7.04
N ARG A 56 -2.88 -11.61 -5.78
CA ARG A 56 -4.24 -11.56 -5.22
C ARG A 56 -4.99 -10.27 -5.57
N GLY A 57 -4.29 -9.21 -5.97
CA GLY A 57 -4.90 -7.91 -6.24
C GLY A 57 -5.48 -7.27 -4.98
N ILE A 58 -4.81 -7.46 -3.83
CA ILE A 58 -5.22 -6.94 -2.53
C ILE A 58 -4.20 -5.89 -2.07
N ILE A 59 -4.67 -4.76 -1.54
CA ILE A 59 -3.83 -3.80 -0.81
C ILE A 59 -4.32 -3.74 0.62
N PHE A 60 -3.45 -4.13 1.55
CA PHE A 60 -3.68 -3.95 2.98
C PHE A 60 -3.17 -2.57 3.40
N MET A 61 -4.00 -1.85 4.15
CA MET A 61 -3.71 -0.52 4.67
C MET A 61 -3.57 -0.61 6.19
N TYR A 62 -2.36 -0.35 6.67
CA TYR A 62 -2.04 -0.22 8.09
C TYR A 62 -1.95 1.26 8.43
N ASP A 63 -2.89 1.72 9.26
CA ASP A 63 -3.02 3.11 9.68
C ASP A 63 -3.05 3.14 11.22
N SER A 64 -2.06 3.79 11.83
CA SER A 64 -1.99 3.92 13.28
C SER A 64 -3.02 4.89 13.85
N LEU A 65 -3.69 5.71 13.03
CA LEU A 65 -4.76 6.56 13.51
C LEU A 65 -6.00 5.75 13.87
N ARG A 66 -6.75 6.30 14.84
CA ARG A 66 -8.07 5.81 15.24
C ARG A 66 -9.12 6.34 14.26
N THR A 67 -9.06 5.86 13.02
CA THR A 67 -9.96 6.26 11.93
C THR A 67 -10.92 5.12 11.61
N SER A 68 -12.22 5.41 11.71
CA SER A 68 -13.31 4.57 11.20
C SER A 68 -14.37 5.51 10.62
N PRO A 69 -14.69 5.42 9.31
CA PRO A 69 -14.27 4.39 8.35
C PRO A 69 -12.84 4.55 7.80
N MET A 70 -12.41 3.60 6.95
CA MET A 70 -11.14 3.63 6.22
C MET A 70 -10.94 4.97 5.48
N ARG A 71 -9.76 5.57 5.63
CA ARG A 71 -9.41 6.82 4.93
C ARG A 71 -9.40 6.62 3.42
N ARG A 72 -9.88 7.64 2.69
CA ARG A 72 -9.80 7.70 1.23
C ARG A 72 -8.53 8.46 0.81
N LEU A 73 -7.45 7.71 0.59
CA LEU A 73 -6.14 8.28 0.23
C LEU A 73 -6.07 8.63 -1.26
N LEU A 74 -5.27 9.64 -1.62
CA LEU A 74 -5.12 10.09 -3.02
C LEU A 74 -4.46 9.06 -3.93
N ILE A 75 -3.64 8.17 -3.36
CA ILE A 75 -2.96 7.09 -4.08
C ILE A 75 -3.92 5.97 -4.51
N MET A 76 -5.10 5.84 -3.88
CA MET A 76 -6.05 4.76 -4.16
C MET A 76 -6.54 4.71 -5.62
N PRO A 77 -7.03 5.81 -6.24
CA PRO A 77 -7.42 5.79 -7.64
C PRO A 77 -6.26 5.49 -8.59
N LEU A 78 -5.02 5.88 -8.24
CA LEU A 78 -3.84 5.63 -9.07
C LEU A 78 -3.50 4.14 -9.12
N PHE A 79 -3.44 3.47 -7.97
CA PHE A 79 -3.31 2.01 -7.91
C PHE A 79 -4.44 1.30 -8.66
N SER A 80 -5.68 1.75 -8.47
CA SER A 80 -6.85 1.17 -9.16
C SER A 80 -6.75 1.29 -10.69
N SER A 81 -6.19 2.39 -11.19
CA SER A 81 -5.93 2.59 -12.62
C SER A 81 -4.82 1.65 -13.12
N VAL A 82 -3.71 1.55 -12.39
CA VAL A 82 -2.57 0.73 -12.79
C VAL A 82 -2.91 -0.75 -12.78
N PHE A 83 -3.56 -1.26 -11.74
CA PHE A 83 -3.97 -2.67 -11.68
C PHE A 83 -4.94 -3.04 -12.81
N ARG A 84 -5.84 -2.13 -13.19
CA ARG A 84 -6.75 -2.33 -14.32
C ARG A 84 -5.99 -2.49 -15.64
N ASN A 85 -4.95 -1.69 -15.85
CA ASN A 85 -4.12 -1.77 -17.05
C ASN A 85 -3.28 -3.06 -17.07
N ILE A 86 -2.70 -3.45 -15.93
CA ILE A 86 -1.86 -4.65 -15.81
C ILE A 86 -2.66 -5.95 -15.99
N CYS A 87 -3.91 -5.99 -15.54
CA CYS A 87 -4.75 -7.20 -15.60
C CYS A 87 -5.47 -7.40 -16.96
N GLY A 88 -5.26 -6.54 -17.96
CA GLY A 88 -5.63 -6.79 -19.35
C GLY A 88 -7.10 -7.17 -19.61
N GLY A 89 -8.04 -6.23 -19.44
CA GLY A 89 -9.35 -6.22 -20.11
C GLY A 89 -10.36 -7.37 -19.90
N GLY A 90 -9.97 -8.54 -19.39
CA GLY A 90 -10.83 -9.67 -19.08
C GLY A 90 -11.17 -9.71 -17.58
N GLN A 91 -12.46 -9.94 -17.26
CA GLN A 91 -13.06 -10.00 -15.91
C GLN A 91 -12.18 -9.40 -14.81
N VAL A 92 -12.16 -8.07 -14.78
CA VAL A 92 -11.36 -7.23 -13.88
C VAL A 92 -11.36 -7.80 -12.45
N LYS A 93 -10.25 -8.40 -12.03
CA LYS A 93 -9.96 -8.54 -10.59
C LYS A 93 -9.79 -7.13 -10.04
N LYS A 94 -10.89 -6.55 -9.60
CA LYS A 94 -10.92 -5.23 -8.96
C LYS A 94 -9.97 -5.29 -7.78
N ILE A 95 -9.06 -4.31 -7.72
CA ILE A 95 -8.18 -4.18 -6.58
C ILE A 95 -9.02 -4.08 -5.30
N THR A 96 -8.70 -4.91 -4.31
CA THR A 96 -9.42 -4.95 -3.04
C THR A 96 -8.60 -4.21 -2.00
N TRP A 97 -9.18 -3.19 -1.37
CA TRP A 97 -8.55 -2.45 -0.28
C TRP A 97 -9.05 -3.01 1.05
N LYS A 98 -8.14 -3.37 1.95
CA LYS A 98 -8.45 -3.89 3.29
C LYS A 98 -7.78 -3.04 4.35
N GLN A 99 -8.58 -2.48 5.27
CA GLN A 99 -8.04 -1.80 6.45
C GLN A 99 -7.67 -2.85 7.49
N MET A 100 -6.42 -2.85 7.93
CA MET A 100 -5.93 -3.83 8.90
C MET A 100 -6.20 -3.40 10.34
N LYS A 101 -6.55 -4.37 11.19
CA LYS A 101 -6.55 -4.18 12.64
C LYS A 101 -5.10 -4.14 13.09
N CYS A 102 -4.67 -2.99 13.58
CA CYS A 102 -3.28 -2.75 13.98
C CYS A 102 -3.23 -1.86 15.23
N ALA A 103 -2.06 -1.84 15.88
CA ALA A 103 -1.83 -1.01 17.04
C ALA A 103 -2.08 0.47 16.71
N LYS A 104 -2.74 1.19 17.63
CA LYS A 104 -3.17 2.57 17.41
C LYS A 104 -2.36 3.54 18.25
N GLN A 105 -1.87 4.60 17.63
CA GLN A 105 -1.18 5.65 18.36
C GLN A 105 -2.12 6.35 19.33
N THR A 106 -1.55 6.80 20.45
CA THR A 106 -2.23 7.61 21.47
C THR A 106 -1.99 9.10 21.24
N GLY A 107 -0.79 9.47 20.78
CA GLY A 107 -0.46 10.83 20.37
C GLY A 107 -0.66 11.07 18.87
N GLY A 108 -0.01 12.12 18.35
CA GLY A 108 -0.11 12.57 16.95
C GLY A 108 1.18 12.43 16.13
N LEU A 109 2.32 12.11 16.76
CA LEU A 109 3.65 12.24 16.14
C LEU A 109 4.35 10.90 15.95
N GLU A 110 3.77 9.82 16.46
CA GLU A 110 4.39 8.50 16.50
C GLU A 110 4.15 7.68 15.23
N CYS A 111 3.39 8.19 14.25
CA CYS A 111 2.96 7.43 13.07
C CYS A 111 4.13 6.78 12.32
N GLY A 112 5.27 7.47 12.17
CA GLY A 112 6.48 6.90 11.57
C GLY A 112 7.05 5.70 12.34
N PHE A 113 7.00 5.72 13.68
CA PHE A 113 7.41 4.59 14.52
C PHE A 113 6.49 3.38 14.34
N TYR A 114 5.18 3.63 14.28
CA TYR A 114 4.20 2.58 13.99
C TYR A 114 4.40 1.98 12.60
N ILE A 115 4.72 2.79 11.58
CA ILE A 115 5.03 2.27 10.24
C ILE A 115 6.24 1.33 10.27
N MET A 116 7.33 1.71 10.95
CA MET A 116 8.49 0.83 11.09
C MET A 116 8.12 -0.49 11.78
N ARG A 117 7.28 -0.42 12.83
CA ARG A 117 6.78 -1.62 13.52
C ARG A 117 5.93 -2.51 12.61
N PHE A 118 5.00 -1.92 11.86
CA PHE A 118 4.15 -2.66 10.93
C PHE A 118 4.98 -3.32 9.81
N MET A 119 6.00 -2.65 9.28
CA MET A 119 6.91 -3.25 8.30
C MET A 119 7.63 -4.47 8.87
N PHE A 120 8.13 -4.38 10.10
CA PHE A 120 8.74 -5.52 10.79
C PHE A 120 7.76 -6.68 10.97
N ASP A 121 6.55 -6.40 11.46
CA ASP A 121 5.53 -7.43 11.70
C ASP A 121 5.07 -8.12 10.40
N VAL A 122 4.95 -7.35 9.30
CA VAL A 122 4.62 -7.87 7.96
C VAL A 122 5.73 -8.77 7.43
N VAL A 123 6.98 -8.32 7.47
CA VAL A 123 8.14 -9.12 7.01
C VAL A 123 8.27 -10.39 7.82
N LYS A 124 8.11 -10.30 9.15
CA LYS A 124 8.13 -11.46 10.04
C LYS A 124 7.02 -12.46 9.69
N SER A 125 5.79 -11.99 9.51
CA SER A 125 4.64 -12.85 9.16
C SER A 125 4.87 -13.58 7.83
N ILE A 126 5.43 -12.89 6.83
CA ILE A 126 5.77 -13.50 5.54
C ILE A 126 6.86 -14.57 5.71
N ALA A 127 7.89 -14.30 6.50
CA ALA A 127 8.97 -15.25 6.75
C ALA A 127 8.50 -16.51 7.51
N GLU A 128 7.48 -16.37 8.36
CA GLU A 128 6.84 -17.47 9.09
C GLU A 128 5.79 -18.23 8.25
N GLY A 129 5.50 -17.76 7.03
CA GLY A 129 4.52 -18.40 6.13
C GLY A 129 3.06 -18.12 6.50
N HIS A 130 2.79 -17.11 7.32
CA HIS A 130 1.42 -16.70 7.66
C HIS A 130 0.74 -16.01 6.48
N ASP A 131 -0.55 -16.32 6.25
CA ASP A 131 -1.36 -15.57 5.28
C ASP A 131 -1.70 -14.20 5.87
N LEU A 132 -1.24 -13.13 5.22
CA LEU A 132 -1.53 -11.74 5.61
C LEU A 132 -3.03 -11.42 5.66
N ASP A 133 -3.87 -12.24 5.01
CA ASP A 133 -5.32 -12.09 5.03
C ASP A 133 -6.00 -12.70 6.27
N GLN A 134 -5.22 -13.34 7.15
CA GLN A 134 -5.69 -13.98 8.40
C GLN A 134 -5.14 -13.29 9.67
N VAL A 135 -4.35 -12.23 9.52
CA VAL A 135 -3.70 -11.49 10.63
C VAL A 135 -4.52 -10.27 11.04
#